data_AF-A0A951TFG0-F1
#
_entry.id   AF-A0A951TFG0-F1
#
_cell.length_a   1.000
_cell.length_b   1.000
_cell.length_c   1.000
_cell.angle_alpha   90.00
_cell.angle_beta   90.00
_cell.angle_gamma   90.00
#
_symmetry.space_group_name_H-M   'P 1'
#
loop_
_entity.id
_entity.type
_entity.pdbx_description
1 polymer ?
#
loop_
_entity_poly.entity_id
_entity_poly.type
_entity_poly.pdbx_seq_one_letter_code
_entity_poly.pdbx_strand_id
1 'polypeptide(L)'
;MINLIQEIITRFGPRIAGSEAERNAQIFIQGKCKEFTDDTHFMPFESYLDARFGKLKYFVALFFVSLILFWWTIWGALIVSLVNVVFLLVDFLMYRVILSSFPGKKQTSWNVEASIEPKGNAKSTLIVSGHMDSTREYTWWYRLGYFGKQLTIYAGVLMLLQFVFNLCALWLPFEMMLNIWFVFLCLSPLTIVYWSMQGKNGVPGAHDNLSGITIAYHLFQYFADNSNKGKSTLENTRIRFISFGSEERGLCGAKAYVNEYYDKLVAENAIMVNFDSIRLVDELAVVKKEAAGTAHHPVLVRETKRSFENLQIPCKYTTVPIGGMDSTPFARKGIPTVSMLGITPKDPYYHTRNDSVENIEPKSIENAFEGIKDFIIRWDRGEVNL
;
A
#
# COMPACT_ATOMS: atom_id res chain seq x y z
N MET A 1 12.99 6.67 17.51
CA MET A 1 11.93 6.44 16.50
C MET A 1 11.18 5.14 16.75
N ILE A 2 11.84 3.98 16.83
CA ILE A 2 11.20 2.67 17.07
C ILE A 2 10.22 2.62 18.26
N ASN A 3 10.48 3.37 19.33
CA ASN A 3 9.61 3.40 20.51
C ASN A 3 8.15 3.75 20.17
N LEU A 4 7.89 4.55 19.14
CA LEU A 4 6.54 4.88 18.71
C LEU A 4 5.80 3.66 18.14
N ILE A 5 6.50 2.83 17.36
CA ILE A 5 5.97 1.56 16.82
C ILE A 5 5.57 0.66 17.98
N GLN A 6 6.49 0.45 18.93
CA GLN A 6 6.24 -0.37 20.10
C GLN A 6 5.07 0.16 20.93
N GLU A 7 5.00 1.48 21.13
CA GLU A 7 3.91 2.11 21.89
C GLU A 7 2.54 1.86 21.23
N ILE A 8 2.44 2.03 19.90
CA ILE A 8 1.19 1.80 19.16
C ILE A 8 0.80 0.31 19.22
N ILE A 9 1.76 -0.62 19.01
CA ILE A 9 1.49 -2.06 19.08
C ILE A 9 1.02 -2.47 20.48
N THR A 10 1.71 -2.03 21.53
CA THR A 10 1.37 -2.39 22.91
C THR A 10 0.00 -1.83 23.31
N ARG A 11 -0.34 -0.62 22.88
CA ARG A 11 -1.62 0.03 23.25
C ARG A 11 -2.81 -0.51 22.48
N PHE A 12 -2.67 -0.75 21.18
CA PHE A 12 -3.81 -1.00 20.29
C PHE A 12 -3.82 -2.40 19.68
N GLY A 13 -2.70 -3.12 19.70
CA GLY A 13 -2.56 -4.37 18.98
C GLY A 13 -2.85 -4.21 17.49
N PRO A 14 -3.29 -5.28 16.80
CA PRO A 14 -3.66 -5.21 15.39
C PRO A 14 -4.75 -4.17 15.07
N ARG A 15 -4.42 -3.20 14.23
CA ARG A 15 -5.29 -2.11 13.77
C ARG A 15 -5.94 -2.48 12.44
N ILE A 16 -6.79 -3.50 12.47
CA ILE A 16 -7.51 -3.93 11.26
C ILE A 16 -8.30 -2.75 10.68
N ALA A 17 -8.24 -2.56 9.37
CA ALA A 17 -9.03 -1.55 8.65
C ALA A 17 -10.51 -1.52 9.10
N GLY A 18 -10.99 -0.35 9.47
CA GLY A 18 -12.33 -0.06 9.99
C GLY A 18 -12.59 -0.47 11.44
N SER A 19 -11.56 -0.96 12.15
CA SER A 19 -11.69 -1.35 13.56
C SER A 19 -11.55 -0.17 14.53
N GLU A 20 -12.03 -0.37 15.76
CA GLU A 20 -11.82 0.57 16.84
C GLU A 20 -10.33 0.77 17.17
N ALA A 21 -9.50 -0.27 17.01
CA ALA A 21 -8.06 -0.18 17.20
C ALA A 21 -7.40 0.75 16.16
N GLU A 22 -7.80 0.70 14.89
CA GLU A 22 -7.38 1.67 13.86
C GLU A 22 -7.81 3.09 14.24
N ARG A 23 -9.09 3.26 14.59
CA ARG A 23 -9.63 4.57 15.01
C ARG A 23 -8.85 5.17 16.17
N ASN A 24 -8.59 4.38 17.21
CA ASN A 24 -7.94 4.87 18.42
C ASN A 24 -6.44 5.12 18.19
N ALA A 25 -5.77 4.34 17.34
CA ALA A 25 -4.40 4.60 16.93
C ALA A 25 -4.29 5.89 16.09
N GLN A 26 -5.27 6.17 15.22
CA GLN A 26 -5.37 7.44 14.50
C GLN A 26 -5.55 8.63 15.45
N ILE A 27 -6.48 8.54 16.41
CA ILE A 27 -6.68 9.59 17.43
C ILE A 27 -5.41 9.81 18.25
N PHE A 28 -4.70 8.73 18.58
CA PHE A 28 -3.44 8.80 19.32
C PHE A 28 -2.34 9.54 18.55
N ILE A 29 -2.13 9.23 17.27
CA ILE A 29 -1.10 9.93 16.48
C ILE A 29 -1.50 11.39 16.22
N GLN A 30 -2.80 11.68 16.06
CA GLN A 30 -3.30 13.06 16.01
C GLN A 30 -2.97 13.80 17.31
N GLY A 31 -3.17 13.15 18.47
CA GLY A 31 -2.85 13.70 19.78
C GLY A 31 -1.38 14.10 19.90
N LYS A 32 -0.46 13.27 19.40
CA LYS A 32 0.97 13.62 19.35
C LYS A 32 1.24 14.81 18.42
N CYS A 33 0.56 14.91 17.28
CA CYS A 33 0.71 16.05 16.38
C CYS A 33 0.23 17.38 16.99
N LYS A 34 -0.76 17.34 17.89
CA LYS A 34 -1.30 18.52 18.58
C LYS A 34 -0.30 19.22 19.51
N GLU A 35 0.80 18.56 19.85
CA GLU A 35 1.92 19.19 20.56
C GLU A 35 2.60 20.27 19.71
N PHE A 36 2.58 20.12 18.37
CA PHE A 36 3.30 20.99 17.44
C PHE A 36 2.41 21.94 16.65
N THR A 37 1.13 21.63 16.46
CA THR A 37 0.18 22.46 15.68
C THR A 37 -1.25 22.29 16.19
N ASP A 38 -2.09 23.31 16.04
CA ASP A 38 -3.54 23.17 16.22
C ASP A 38 -4.26 22.78 14.92
N ASP A 39 -3.56 22.91 13.78
CA ASP A 39 -4.03 22.50 12.46
C ASP A 39 -3.91 20.99 12.29
N THR A 40 -4.84 20.27 12.95
CA THR A 40 -4.96 18.82 12.89
C THR A 40 -6.38 18.42 12.53
N HIS A 41 -6.52 17.48 11.60
CA HIS A 41 -7.82 17.02 11.11
C HIS A 41 -7.95 15.51 11.26
N PHE A 42 -9.04 15.09 11.90
CA PHE A 42 -9.47 13.70 11.97
C PHE A 42 -10.59 13.50 10.95
N MET A 43 -10.31 12.75 9.89
CA MET A 43 -11.13 12.72 8.67
C MET A 43 -11.77 11.33 8.51
N PRO A 44 -13.02 11.13 8.96
CA PRO A 44 -13.75 9.90 8.68
C PRO A 44 -14.12 9.81 7.20
N PHE A 45 -14.01 8.62 6.61
CA PHE A 45 -14.50 8.33 5.27
C PHE A 45 -15.19 6.97 5.23
N GLU A 46 -16.11 6.78 4.27
CA GLU A 46 -16.77 5.50 4.05
C GLU A 46 -16.19 4.78 2.83
N SER A 47 -15.93 3.49 2.97
CA SER A 47 -15.50 2.63 1.86
C SER A 47 -15.98 1.18 2.04
N TYR A 48 -16.00 0.40 0.96
CA TYR A 48 -16.29 -1.02 1.01
C TYR A 48 -15.00 -1.80 1.28
N LEU A 49 -14.59 -1.85 2.55
CA LEU A 49 -13.30 -2.40 2.98
C LEU A 49 -13.11 -3.90 2.69
N ASP A 50 -14.21 -4.63 2.50
CA ASP A 50 -14.18 -6.05 2.13
C ASP A 50 -14.22 -6.30 0.61
N ALA A 51 -14.44 -5.25 -0.20
CA ALA A 51 -14.61 -5.41 -1.64
C ALA A 51 -13.38 -6.04 -2.28
N ARG A 52 -12.17 -5.70 -1.84
CA ARG A 52 -10.96 -6.21 -2.46
C ARG A 52 -10.71 -7.69 -2.16
N PHE A 53 -10.52 -8.02 -0.89
CA PHE A 53 -10.12 -9.38 -0.48
C PHE A 53 -11.31 -10.33 -0.34
N GLY A 54 -12.52 -9.81 -0.14
CA GLY A 54 -13.74 -10.62 -0.15
C GLY A 54 -14.03 -11.24 -1.51
N LYS A 55 -13.58 -10.62 -2.62
CA LYS A 55 -13.73 -11.15 -3.99
C LYS A 55 -12.94 -12.43 -4.24
N LEU A 56 -11.86 -12.69 -3.50
CA LEU A 56 -10.98 -13.83 -3.79
C LEU A 56 -11.71 -15.18 -3.77
N LYS A 57 -12.70 -15.34 -2.89
CA LYS A 57 -13.55 -16.54 -2.84
C LYS A 57 -14.40 -16.72 -4.11
N TYR A 58 -14.82 -15.61 -4.72
CA TYR A 58 -15.57 -15.63 -5.97
C TYR A 58 -14.67 -16.01 -7.14
N PHE A 59 -13.39 -15.61 -7.14
CA PHE A 59 -12.45 -16.05 -8.18
C PHE A 59 -12.27 -17.57 -8.17
N VAL A 60 -12.20 -18.16 -6.98
CA VAL A 60 -12.17 -19.61 -6.81
C VAL A 60 -13.48 -20.25 -7.26
N ALA A 61 -14.63 -19.71 -6.85
CA ALA A 61 -15.94 -20.23 -7.28
C ALA A 61 -16.11 -20.19 -8.81
N LEU A 62 -15.78 -19.06 -9.45
CA LEU A 62 -15.84 -18.90 -10.90
C LEU A 62 -14.91 -19.87 -11.63
N PHE A 63 -13.72 -20.14 -11.09
CA PHE A 63 -12.81 -21.15 -11.63
C PHE A 63 -13.46 -22.54 -11.67
N PHE A 64 -14.09 -22.99 -10.58
CA PHE A 64 -14.79 -24.28 -10.54
C PHE A 64 -16.05 -24.29 -11.41
N VAL A 65 -16.83 -23.21 -11.41
CA VAL A 65 -18.00 -23.10 -12.31
C VAL A 65 -17.55 -23.22 -13.77
N SER A 66 -16.45 -22.58 -14.16
CA SER A 66 -15.90 -22.75 -15.51
C SER A 66 -15.46 -24.20 -15.80
N LEU A 67 -14.83 -24.89 -14.84
CA LEU A 67 -14.45 -26.30 -15.03
C LEU A 67 -15.66 -27.20 -15.29
N ILE A 68 -16.73 -27.00 -14.53
CA ILE A 68 -17.94 -27.81 -14.65
C ILE A 68 -18.67 -27.47 -15.96
N LEU A 69 -18.83 -26.18 -16.29
CA LEU A 69 -19.51 -25.73 -17.51
C LEU A 69 -18.83 -26.25 -18.78
N PHE A 70 -17.52 -26.52 -18.75
CA PHE A 70 -16.79 -27.07 -19.90
C PHE A 70 -17.46 -28.33 -20.48
N TRP A 71 -18.06 -29.16 -19.63
CA TRP A 71 -18.72 -30.41 -20.04
C TRP A 71 -20.09 -30.21 -20.71
N TRP A 72 -20.73 -29.06 -20.50
CA TRP A 72 -22.07 -28.78 -21.03
C TRP A 72 -22.05 -27.72 -22.14
N THR A 73 -21.20 -26.71 -22.01
CA THR A 73 -21.11 -25.60 -22.94
C THR A 73 -19.75 -24.92 -22.88
N ILE A 74 -18.94 -25.08 -23.94
CA ILE A 74 -17.65 -24.42 -24.04
C ILE A 74 -17.77 -22.89 -23.99
N TRP A 75 -18.84 -22.33 -24.56
CA TRP A 75 -19.11 -20.90 -24.53
C TRP A 75 -19.40 -20.41 -23.11
N GLY A 76 -20.17 -21.17 -22.32
CA GLY A 76 -20.41 -20.84 -20.92
C GLY A 76 -19.13 -20.86 -20.09
N ALA A 77 -18.29 -21.89 -20.28
CA ALA A 77 -16.99 -21.98 -19.62
C ALA A 77 -16.07 -20.81 -20.00
N LEU A 78 -16.00 -20.46 -21.29
CA LEU A 78 -15.20 -19.35 -21.80
C LEU A 78 -15.63 -18.00 -21.24
N ILE A 79 -16.94 -17.72 -21.20
CA ILE A 79 -17.46 -16.46 -20.67
C ILE A 79 -17.15 -16.35 -19.17
N VAL A 80 -17.37 -17.42 -18.40
CA VAL A 80 -17.09 -17.41 -16.95
C VAL A 80 -15.60 -17.24 -16.66
N SER A 81 -14.72 -17.94 -17.39
CA SER A 81 -13.28 -17.77 -17.21
C SER A 81 -12.78 -16.40 -17.66
N LEU A 82 -13.35 -15.83 -18.73
CA LEU A 82 -13.05 -14.45 -19.16
C LEU A 82 -13.41 -13.44 -18.08
N VAL A 83 -14.64 -13.53 -17.54
CA VAL A 83 -15.10 -12.65 -16.44
C VAL A 83 -14.16 -12.77 -15.24
N ASN A 84 -13.76 -13.99 -14.88
CA ASN A 84 -12.83 -14.23 -13.78
C ASN A 84 -11.47 -13.55 -14.01
N VAL A 85 -10.89 -13.72 -15.20
CA VAL A 85 -9.59 -13.12 -15.57
C VAL A 85 -9.66 -11.60 -15.60
N VAL A 86 -10.74 -11.01 -16.12
CA VAL A 86 -10.93 -9.55 -16.13
C VAL A 86 -10.96 -9.01 -14.70
N PHE A 87 -11.69 -9.64 -13.78
CA PHE A 87 -11.70 -9.19 -12.39
C PHE A 87 -10.35 -9.42 -11.70
N LEU A 88 -9.69 -10.55 -11.93
CA LEU A 88 -8.37 -10.81 -11.35
C LEU A 88 -7.32 -9.79 -11.81
N LEU A 89 -7.22 -9.52 -13.10
CA LEU A 89 -6.22 -8.60 -13.66
C LEU A 89 -6.57 -7.14 -13.40
N VAL A 90 -7.78 -6.71 -13.76
CA VAL A 90 -8.12 -5.29 -13.79
C VAL A 90 -8.48 -4.77 -12.40
N ASP A 91 -9.35 -5.48 -11.68
CA ASP A 91 -9.73 -5.06 -10.34
C ASP A 91 -8.63 -5.36 -9.32
N PHE A 92 -8.24 -6.64 -9.18
CA PHE A 92 -7.37 -7.04 -8.08
C PHE A 92 -5.90 -6.66 -8.30
N LEU A 93 -5.29 -6.98 -9.46
CA LEU A 93 -3.86 -6.74 -9.69
C LEU A 93 -3.54 -5.30 -10.09
N MET A 94 -4.38 -4.66 -10.91
CA MET A 94 -4.14 -3.30 -11.42
C MET A 94 -4.71 -2.18 -10.52
N TYR A 95 -5.37 -2.50 -9.41
CA TYR A 95 -6.00 -1.51 -8.52
C TYR A 95 -6.97 -0.58 -9.29
N ARG A 96 -7.65 -1.06 -10.34
CA ARG A 96 -8.69 -0.29 -11.05
C ARG A 96 -10.04 -0.50 -10.36
N VAL A 97 -10.93 0.47 -10.48
CA VAL A 97 -12.19 0.51 -9.74
C VAL A 97 -13.26 -0.27 -10.51
N ILE A 98 -13.23 -1.61 -10.43
CA ILE A 98 -14.30 -2.46 -11.00
C ILE A 98 -14.95 -3.25 -9.86
N LEU A 99 -16.26 -3.09 -9.66
CA LEU A 99 -16.96 -3.68 -8.51
C LEU A 99 -16.37 -3.22 -7.16
N SER A 100 -15.97 -1.96 -7.04
CA SER A 100 -15.43 -1.42 -5.79
C SER A 100 -16.43 -1.41 -4.62
N SER A 101 -17.71 -1.69 -4.90
CA SER A 101 -18.80 -1.76 -3.92
C SER A 101 -19.23 -3.17 -3.53
N PHE A 102 -18.50 -4.21 -3.97
CA PHE A 102 -18.85 -5.60 -3.72
C PHE A 102 -17.61 -6.46 -3.48
N PRO A 103 -17.63 -7.48 -2.60
CA PRO A 103 -18.69 -7.79 -1.63
C PRO A 103 -18.56 -6.94 -0.36
N GLY A 104 -19.56 -7.08 0.51
CA GLY A 104 -19.58 -6.45 1.83
C GLY A 104 -20.37 -5.15 1.84
N LYS A 105 -20.44 -4.54 3.02
CA LYS A 105 -21.11 -3.26 3.26
C LYS A 105 -20.10 -2.13 3.38
N LYS A 106 -20.55 -0.90 3.19
CA LYS A 106 -19.78 0.29 3.55
C LYS A 106 -19.41 0.22 5.03
N GLN A 107 -18.16 0.60 5.30
CA GLN A 107 -17.58 0.68 6.63
C GLN A 107 -16.82 2.00 6.72
N THR A 108 -16.77 2.57 7.91
CA THR A 108 -16.03 3.79 8.19
C THR A 108 -14.58 3.45 8.49
N SER A 109 -13.65 4.23 7.95
CA SER A 109 -12.25 4.30 8.38
C SER A 109 -11.84 5.77 8.47
N TRP A 110 -10.60 6.05 8.85
CA TRP A 110 -10.16 7.39 9.23
C TRP A 110 -8.76 7.69 8.72
N ASN A 111 -8.60 8.88 8.15
CA ASN A 111 -7.30 9.50 7.93
C ASN A 111 -7.04 10.54 9.03
N VAL A 112 -5.77 10.82 9.30
CA VAL A 112 -5.34 11.95 10.12
C VAL A 112 -4.38 12.81 9.33
N GLU A 113 -4.61 14.13 9.38
CA GLU A 113 -3.71 15.14 8.83
C GLU A 113 -3.24 16.08 9.95
N ALA A 114 -1.99 16.52 9.86
CA ALA A 114 -1.48 17.67 10.62
C ALA A 114 -0.57 18.52 9.74
N SER A 115 -0.66 19.85 9.85
CA SER A 115 0.14 20.78 9.05
C SER A 115 0.92 21.78 9.92
N ILE A 116 2.13 22.09 9.49
CA ILE A 116 2.96 23.19 10.03
C ILE A 116 3.39 24.11 8.89
N GLU A 117 3.18 25.40 9.09
CA GLU A 117 3.47 26.44 8.11
C GLU A 117 4.95 26.83 8.12
N PRO A 118 5.55 27.23 6.99
CA PRO A 118 6.87 27.82 7.00
C PRO A 118 6.89 29.19 7.70
N LYS A 119 8.10 29.69 7.97
CA LYS A 119 8.32 31.04 8.50
C LYS A 119 7.87 32.10 7.50
N GLY A 120 8.24 31.93 6.23
CA GLY A 120 7.82 32.78 5.12
C GLY A 120 6.47 32.38 4.53
N ASN A 121 6.22 32.85 3.31
CA ASN A 121 5.04 32.46 2.54
C ASN A 121 5.23 31.07 1.93
N ALA A 122 4.26 30.18 2.14
CA ALA A 122 4.29 28.84 1.57
C ALA A 122 4.23 28.90 0.03
N LYS A 123 5.27 28.36 -0.63
CA LYS A 123 5.35 28.19 -2.08
C LYS A 123 4.92 26.79 -2.53
N SER A 124 5.05 25.82 -1.63
CA SER A 124 4.66 24.42 -1.84
C SER A 124 4.25 23.75 -0.53
N THR A 125 3.48 22.67 -0.65
CA THR A 125 3.21 21.74 0.46
C THR A 125 3.94 20.41 0.19
N LEU A 126 4.78 19.96 1.13
CA LEU A 126 5.40 18.65 1.10
C LEU A 126 4.69 17.73 2.08
N ILE A 127 4.05 16.70 1.54
CA ILE A 127 3.33 15.67 2.29
C ILE A 127 4.30 14.55 2.65
N VAL A 128 4.37 14.20 3.93
CA VAL A 128 5.03 12.98 4.43
C VAL A 128 3.98 12.03 4.99
N SER A 129 4.00 10.77 4.56
CA SER A 129 2.91 9.84 4.89
C SER A 129 3.31 8.38 5.08
N GLY A 130 2.43 7.66 5.80
CA GLY A 130 2.34 6.20 5.86
C GLY A 130 0.89 5.81 6.20
N HIS A 131 0.62 4.52 6.43
CA HIS A 131 -0.70 4.07 6.87
C HIS A 131 -0.70 3.42 8.26
N MET A 132 -1.80 3.65 8.98
CA MET A 132 -1.99 3.21 10.35
C MET A 132 -2.59 1.80 10.44
N ASP A 133 -3.36 1.40 9.44
CA ASP A 133 -3.98 0.09 9.43
C ASP A 133 -2.97 -1.03 9.22
N SER A 134 -3.33 -2.20 9.72
CA SER A 134 -2.61 -3.44 9.49
C SER A 134 -3.53 -4.50 8.93
N THR A 135 -3.00 -5.40 8.12
CA THR A 135 -3.79 -6.45 7.50
C THR A 135 -4.16 -7.62 8.42
N ARG A 136 -4.99 -8.51 7.88
CA ARG A 136 -5.21 -9.85 8.46
C ARG A 136 -4.10 -10.77 7.98
N GLU A 137 -3.64 -11.66 8.84
CA GLU A 137 -2.52 -12.56 8.52
C GLU A 137 -2.74 -13.33 7.22
N TYR A 138 -1.72 -13.34 6.36
CA TYR A 138 -1.75 -14.12 5.14
C TYR A 138 -1.39 -15.58 5.47
N THR A 139 -2.42 -16.42 5.57
CA THR A 139 -2.34 -17.77 6.14
C THR A 139 -1.22 -18.60 5.53
N TRP A 140 -1.12 -18.60 4.20
CA TRP A 140 -0.15 -19.41 3.46
C TRP A 140 1.23 -18.79 3.45
N TRP A 141 1.34 -17.46 3.53
CA TRP A 141 2.63 -16.78 3.59
C TRP A 141 3.28 -17.00 4.95
N TYR A 142 2.50 -16.98 6.03
CA TYR A 142 2.99 -17.38 7.34
C TYR A 142 3.39 -18.86 7.40
N ARG A 143 2.52 -19.77 6.92
CA ARG A 143 2.75 -21.22 7.05
C ARG A 143 3.87 -21.76 6.15
N LEU A 144 4.05 -21.18 4.98
CA LEU A 144 4.96 -21.70 3.94
C LEU A 144 6.02 -20.67 3.51
N GLY A 145 6.09 -19.51 4.18
CA GLY A 145 7.01 -18.44 3.82
C GLY A 145 6.85 -17.97 2.38
N TYR A 146 7.98 -17.72 1.72
CA TYR A 146 8.03 -17.31 0.31
C TYR A 146 7.37 -18.32 -0.63
N PHE A 147 7.40 -19.62 -0.33
CA PHE A 147 6.70 -20.62 -1.14
C PHE A 147 5.19 -20.39 -1.15
N GLY A 148 4.59 -20.00 -0.02
CA GLY A 148 3.17 -19.64 0.04
C GLY A 148 2.81 -18.43 -0.84
N LYS A 149 3.72 -17.45 -0.94
CA LYS A 149 3.59 -16.33 -1.87
C LYS A 149 3.65 -16.79 -3.33
N GLN A 150 4.57 -17.70 -3.66
CA GLN A 150 4.64 -18.30 -5.00
C GLN A 150 3.36 -19.08 -5.34
N LEU A 151 2.81 -19.85 -4.41
CA LEU A 151 1.52 -20.54 -4.62
C LEU A 151 0.39 -19.56 -4.94
N THR A 152 0.36 -18.38 -4.30
CA THR A 152 -0.61 -17.31 -4.60
C THR A 152 -0.44 -16.82 -6.05
N ILE A 153 0.80 -16.63 -6.51
CA ILE A 153 1.07 -16.24 -7.89
C ILE A 153 0.63 -17.37 -8.86
N TYR A 154 1.02 -18.61 -8.59
CA TYR A 154 0.69 -19.77 -9.42
C TYR A 154 -0.82 -20.00 -9.51
N ALA A 155 -1.57 -19.80 -8.43
CA ALA A 155 -3.03 -19.88 -8.45
C ALA A 155 -3.65 -18.82 -9.38
N GLY A 156 -3.13 -17.58 -9.35
CA GLY A 156 -3.55 -16.53 -10.28
C GLY A 156 -3.23 -16.89 -11.74
N VAL A 157 -2.02 -17.39 -12.01
CA VAL A 157 -1.61 -17.86 -13.34
C VAL A 157 -2.48 -19.03 -13.81
N LEU A 158 -2.84 -19.96 -12.93
CA LEU A 158 -3.73 -21.08 -13.25
C LEU A 158 -5.09 -20.58 -13.73
N MET A 159 -5.65 -19.54 -13.10
CA MET A 159 -6.92 -18.92 -13.54
C MET A 159 -6.78 -18.26 -14.92
N LEU A 160 -5.63 -17.60 -15.21
CA LEU A 160 -5.35 -17.05 -16.55
C LEU A 160 -5.24 -18.15 -17.60
N LEU A 161 -4.51 -19.23 -17.29
CA LEU A 161 -4.33 -20.36 -18.19
C LEU A 161 -5.64 -21.09 -18.46
N GLN A 162 -6.57 -21.14 -17.50
CA GLN A 162 -7.89 -21.72 -17.72
C GLN A 162 -8.68 -20.96 -18.79
N PHE A 163 -8.60 -19.62 -18.81
CA PHE A 163 -9.20 -18.83 -19.87
C PHE A 163 -8.58 -19.16 -21.24
N VAL A 164 -7.25 -19.22 -21.32
CA VAL A 164 -6.55 -19.60 -22.56
C VAL A 164 -6.93 -21.01 -23.01
N PHE A 165 -7.04 -21.96 -22.07
CA PHE A 165 -7.49 -23.32 -22.35
C PHE A 165 -8.91 -23.34 -22.96
N ASN A 166 -9.87 -22.64 -22.36
CA ASN A 166 -11.23 -22.57 -22.89
C ASN A 166 -11.28 -21.90 -24.28
N LEU A 167 -10.40 -20.93 -24.53
CA LEU A 167 -10.29 -20.27 -25.84
C LEU A 167 -9.76 -21.24 -26.90
N CYS A 168 -8.71 -22.00 -26.56
CA CYS A 168 -8.12 -23.02 -27.44
C CYS A 168 -9.10 -24.17 -27.74
N ALA A 169 -9.94 -24.55 -26.78
CA ALA A 169 -10.94 -25.60 -26.94
C ALA A 169 -12.03 -25.28 -27.98
N LEU A 170 -12.13 -24.04 -28.47
CA LEU A 170 -12.98 -23.70 -29.62
C LEU A 170 -12.48 -24.28 -30.95
N TRP A 171 -11.18 -24.59 -31.05
CA TRP A 171 -10.51 -24.93 -32.30
C TRP A 171 -9.81 -26.28 -32.29
N LEU A 172 -9.73 -26.93 -31.12
CA LEU A 172 -8.93 -28.14 -30.91
C LEU A 172 -9.82 -29.36 -30.60
N PRO A 173 -9.36 -30.59 -30.92
CA PRO A 173 -10.13 -31.80 -30.67
C PRO A 173 -10.45 -32.00 -29.19
N PHE A 174 -11.66 -32.51 -28.92
CA PHE A 174 -12.16 -32.69 -27.56
C PHE A 174 -11.31 -33.65 -26.73
N GLU A 175 -10.78 -34.72 -27.35
CA GLU A 175 -9.94 -35.72 -26.68
C GLU A 175 -8.64 -35.11 -26.16
N MET A 176 -8.05 -34.19 -26.92
CA MET A 176 -6.85 -33.47 -26.49
C MET A 176 -7.18 -32.52 -25.34
N MET A 177 -8.31 -31.84 -25.41
CA MET A 177 -8.76 -30.93 -24.35
C MET A 177 -9.09 -31.68 -23.06
N LEU A 178 -9.59 -32.91 -23.15
CA LEU A 178 -9.95 -33.72 -21.99
C LEU A 178 -8.75 -34.01 -21.09
N ASN A 179 -7.59 -34.36 -21.67
CA ASN A 179 -6.36 -34.58 -20.91
C ASN A 179 -5.92 -33.31 -20.16
N ILE A 180 -6.00 -32.15 -20.82
CA ILE A 180 -5.65 -30.85 -20.23
C ILE A 180 -6.67 -30.44 -19.16
N TRP A 181 -7.95 -30.74 -19.36
CA TRP A 181 -8.99 -30.49 -18.37
C TRP A 181 -8.70 -31.23 -17.05
N PHE A 182 -8.27 -32.50 -17.13
CA PHE A 182 -7.85 -33.26 -15.94
C PHE A 182 -6.63 -32.64 -15.26
N VAL A 183 -5.69 -32.04 -16.00
CA VAL A 183 -4.58 -31.28 -15.40
C VAL A 183 -5.11 -30.10 -14.58
N PHE A 184 -6.07 -29.32 -15.09
CA PHE A 184 -6.69 -28.25 -14.31
C PHE A 184 -7.43 -28.76 -13.08
N LEU A 185 -8.12 -29.89 -13.17
CA LEU A 185 -8.77 -30.52 -12.02
C LEU A 185 -7.74 -30.96 -10.97
N CYS A 186 -6.65 -31.60 -11.37
CA CYS A 186 -5.57 -32.01 -10.47
C CYS A 186 -4.89 -30.81 -9.80
N LEU A 187 -4.73 -29.69 -10.51
CA LEU A 187 -4.14 -28.46 -9.98
C LEU A 187 -5.15 -27.60 -9.22
N SER A 188 -6.47 -27.86 -9.31
CA SER A 188 -7.50 -27.01 -8.69
C SER A 188 -7.36 -26.82 -7.18
N PRO A 189 -6.84 -27.79 -6.37
CA PRO A 189 -6.59 -27.57 -4.95
C PRO A 189 -5.67 -26.37 -4.67
N LEU A 190 -4.80 -25.98 -5.61
CA LEU A 190 -3.95 -24.79 -5.49
C LEU A 190 -4.76 -23.51 -5.26
N THR A 191 -5.99 -23.42 -5.82
CA THR A 191 -6.86 -22.23 -5.68
C THR A 191 -7.30 -21.96 -4.25
N ILE A 192 -7.11 -22.92 -3.31
CA ILE A 192 -7.37 -22.73 -1.88
C ILE A 192 -6.60 -21.53 -1.30
N VAL A 193 -5.44 -21.19 -1.87
CA VAL A 193 -4.65 -20.06 -1.40
C VAL A 193 -5.35 -18.71 -1.55
N TYR A 194 -6.26 -18.57 -2.52
CA TYR A 194 -7.14 -17.41 -2.65
C TYR A 194 -8.33 -17.49 -1.67
N TRP A 195 -8.92 -18.68 -1.53
CA TRP A 195 -10.09 -18.90 -0.68
C TRP A 195 -9.83 -18.57 0.80
N SER A 196 -8.65 -18.95 1.29
CA SER A 196 -8.21 -18.78 2.68
C SER A 196 -6.97 -17.90 2.80
N MET A 197 -6.79 -16.95 1.87
CA MET A 197 -5.65 -16.03 1.86
C MET A 197 -5.49 -15.32 3.19
N GLN A 198 -6.54 -14.63 3.65
CA GLN A 198 -6.56 -13.92 4.93
C GLN A 198 -7.17 -14.77 6.04
N GLY A 199 -6.43 -14.90 7.14
CA GLY A 199 -6.87 -15.53 8.38
C GLY A 199 -7.86 -14.68 9.17
N LYS A 200 -8.17 -15.12 10.40
CA LYS A 200 -9.06 -14.39 11.31
C LYS A 200 -8.34 -13.29 12.10
N ASN A 201 -7.06 -13.48 12.37
CA ASN A 201 -6.29 -12.61 13.26
C ASN A 201 -5.61 -11.49 12.46
N GLY A 202 -5.53 -10.30 13.05
CA GLY A 202 -4.70 -9.22 12.55
C GLY A 202 -3.24 -9.40 12.91
N VAL A 203 -2.35 -8.76 12.14
CA VAL A 203 -0.91 -8.77 12.38
C VAL A 203 -0.45 -7.51 13.13
N PRO A 204 0.70 -7.53 13.83
CA PRO A 204 1.18 -6.35 14.54
C PRO A 204 1.66 -5.21 13.63
N GLY A 205 1.98 -5.45 12.35
CA GLY A 205 2.17 -4.37 11.37
C GLY A 205 3.30 -3.42 11.72
N ALA A 206 4.41 -3.92 12.28
CA ALA A 206 5.49 -3.10 12.80
C ALA A 206 6.24 -2.38 11.67
N HIS A 207 6.69 -3.12 10.65
CA HIS A 207 7.22 -2.50 9.44
C HIS A 207 6.12 -2.13 8.47
N ASP A 208 5.02 -2.88 8.41
CA ASP A 208 3.88 -2.65 7.52
C ASP A 208 2.61 -2.20 8.29
N ASN A 209 2.42 -0.91 8.56
CA ASN A 209 3.28 0.21 8.15
C ASN A 209 3.53 1.25 9.24
N LEU A 210 3.64 0.79 10.49
CA LEU A 210 4.01 1.67 11.60
C LEU A 210 5.43 2.24 11.44
N SER A 211 6.32 1.59 10.67
CA SER A 211 7.60 2.17 10.27
C SER A 211 7.41 3.46 9.46
N GLY A 212 6.51 3.46 8.47
CA GLY A 212 6.21 4.63 7.65
C GLY A 212 5.55 5.75 8.44
N ILE A 213 4.56 5.42 9.28
CA ILE A 213 3.95 6.38 10.24
C ILE A 213 5.02 7.01 11.13
N THR A 214 5.95 6.20 11.64
CA THR A 214 7.00 6.66 12.53
C THR A 214 7.96 7.62 11.84
N ILE A 215 8.41 7.30 10.63
CA ILE A 215 9.31 8.18 9.86
C ILE A 215 8.60 9.50 9.53
N ALA A 216 7.37 9.42 9.00
CA ALA A 216 6.60 10.60 8.61
C ALA A 216 6.30 11.51 9.82
N TYR A 217 5.88 10.94 10.96
CA TYR A 217 5.66 11.70 12.19
C TYR A 217 6.94 12.36 12.71
N HIS A 218 8.07 11.66 12.71
CA HIS A 218 9.32 12.23 13.18
C HIS A 218 9.87 13.30 12.24
N LEU A 219 9.66 13.20 10.93
CA LEU A 219 9.99 14.28 9.99
C LEU A 219 9.16 15.53 10.28
N PHE A 220 7.84 15.36 10.48
CA PHE A 220 6.96 16.45 10.89
C PHE A 220 7.41 17.09 12.20
N GLN A 221 7.70 16.28 13.22
CA GLN A 221 8.23 16.74 14.51
C GLN A 221 9.57 17.47 14.35
N TYR A 222 10.48 16.96 13.53
CA TYR A 222 11.82 17.53 13.35
C TYR A 222 11.76 18.94 12.77
N PHE A 223 10.88 19.16 11.80
CA PHE A 223 10.72 20.47 11.18
C PHE A 223 9.83 21.41 11.99
N ALA A 224 9.08 20.96 13.00
CA ALA A 224 8.30 21.85 13.85
C ALA A 224 9.18 22.83 14.64
N ASP A 225 8.74 24.10 14.72
CA ASP A 225 9.38 25.10 15.55
C ASP A 225 8.81 25.06 16.97
N ASN A 226 9.58 24.49 17.91
CA ASN A 226 9.16 24.37 19.31
C ASN A 226 8.95 25.72 20.01
N SER A 227 9.44 26.83 19.45
CA SER A 227 9.23 28.18 19.97
C SER A 227 7.97 28.86 19.42
N ASN A 228 7.40 28.32 18.34
CA ASN A 228 6.24 28.90 17.67
C ASN A 228 5.29 27.81 17.14
N LYS A 229 4.28 27.48 17.94
CA LYS A 229 3.31 26.41 17.62
C LYS A 229 2.63 26.66 16.26
N GLY A 230 2.55 25.62 15.44
CA GLY A 230 2.01 25.67 14.08
C GLY A 230 2.99 26.15 13.02
N LYS A 231 4.20 26.57 13.42
CA LYS A 231 5.28 26.92 12.48
C LYS A 231 6.31 25.80 12.36
N SER A 232 7.02 25.82 11.24
CA SER A 232 8.17 24.99 10.96
C SER A 232 9.45 25.82 10.91
N THR A 233 10.59 25.14 10.94
CA THR A 233 11.92 25.73 10.80
C THR A 233 12.26 26.09 9.35
N LEU A 234 11.42 25.71 8.39
CA LEU A 234 11.57 25.95 6.95
C LEU A 234 11.10 27.35 6.54
N GLU A 235 11.60 27.84 5.40
CA GLU A 235 11.33 29.21 4.92
C GLU A 235 10.18 29.26 3.89
N ASN A 236 10.05 28.25 3.04
CA ASN A 236 9.16 28.29 1.86
C ASN A 236 8.17 27.11 1.77
N THR A 237 8.34 26.06 2.57
CA THR A 237 7.62 24.80 2.40
C THR A 237 6.75 24.48 3.60
N ARG A 238 5.45 24.26 3.37
CA ARG A 238 4.55 23.69 4.38
C ARG A 238 4.84 22.19 4.49
N ILE A 239 4.98 21.67 5.70
CA ILE A 239 5.02 20.21 5.93
C ILE A 239 3.63 19.75 6.36
N ARG A 240 3.11 18.76 5.64
CA ARG A 240 1.84 18.10 5.96
C ARG A 240 2.10 16.63 6.28
N PHE A 241 1.86 16.23 7.51
CA PHE A 241 1.85 14.83 7.90
C PHE A 241 0.48 14.23 7.58
N ILE A 242 0.45 13.05 6.94
CA ILE A 242 -0.78 12.29 6.75
C ILE A 242 -0.58 10.83 7.19
N SER A 243 -1.46 10.37 8.06
CA SER A 243 -1.62 8.98 8.45
C SER A 243 -2.87 8.42 7.78
N PHE A 244 -2.70 7.62 6.72
CA PHE A 244 -3.82 7.03 6.00
C PHE A 244 -4.43 5.85 6.76
N GLY A 245 -5.74 5.68 6.60
CA GLY A 245 -6.46 4.48 7.03
C GLY A 245 -6.78 3.56 5.86
N SER A 246 -6.93 2.27 6.15
CA SER A 246 -7.36 1.25 5.19
C SER A 246 -6.56 1.20 3.87
N GLU A 247 -5.23 1.36 3.92
CA GLU A 247 -4.33 1.08 2.78
C GLU A 247 -4.49 -0.38 2.36
N GLU A 248 -4.49 -1.28 3.35
CA GLU A 248 -4.45 -2.73 3.18
C GLU A 248 -5.74 -3.28 2.59
N ARG A 249 -6.77 -2.43 2.49
CA ARG A 249 -8.05 -2.71 1.83
C ARG A 249 -8.18 -2.06 0.47
N GLY A 250 -7.06 -1.60 -0.08
CA GLY A 250 -6.91 -1.10 -1.43
C GLY A 250 -6.84 0.41 -1.53
N LEU A 251 -5.96 1.02 -0.74
CA LEU A 251 -5.63 2.45 -0.76
C LEU A 251 -6.85 3.31 -0.43
N CYS A 252 -7.74 2.83 0.45
CA CYS A 252 -9.05 3.47 0.63
C CYS A 252 -8.89 4.88 1.20
N GLY A 253 -8.02 5.06 2.20
CA GLY A 253 -7.74 6.36 2.80
C GLY A 253 -7.13 7.35 1.81
N ALA A 254 -6.07 6.96 1.10
CA ALA A 254 -5.45 7.82 0.09
C ALA A 254 -6.40 8.18 -1.07
N LYS A 255 -7.20 7.22 -1.55
CA LYS A 255 -8.23 7.48 -2.57
C LYS A 255 -9.28 8.47 -2.08
N ALA A 256 -9.79 8.29 -0.86
CA ALA A 256 -10.78 9.22 -0.28
C ALA A 256 -10.18 10.62 -0.17
N TYR A 257 -8.98 10.73 0.40
CA TYR A 257 -8.30 12.01 0.60
C TYR A 257 -8.03 12.76 -0.71
N VAL A 258 -7.41 12.11 -1.69
CA VAL A 258 -7.10 12.79 -2.97
C VAL A 258 -8.36 13.08 -3.80
N ASN A 259 -9.48 12.41 -3.51
CA ASN A 259 -10.76 12.74 -4.14
C ASN A 259 -11.40 13.99 -3.54
N GLU A 260 -11.30 14.15 -2.23
CA GLU A 260 -11.89 15.27 -1.51
C GLU A 260 -11.04 16.55 -1.61
N TYR A 261 -9.71 16.42 -1.51
CA TYR A 261 -8.79 17.56 -1.38
C TYR A 261 -8.02 17.89 -2.66
N TYR A 262 -8.42 17.36 -3.82
CA TYR A 262 -7.66 17.51 -5.08
C TYR A 262 -7.35 18.98 -5.42
N ASP A 263 -8.37 19.83 -5.45
CA ASP A 263 -8.19 21.23 -5.85
C ASP A 263 -7.28 21.99 -4.89
N LYS A 264 -7.37 21.70 -3.59
CA LYS A 264 -6.46 22.25 -2.56
C LYS A 264 -5.03 21.79 -2.78
N LEU A 265 -4.81 20.51 -3.07
CA LEU A 265 -3.49 19.95 -3.34
C LEU A 265 -2.84 20.60 -4.57
N VAL A 266 -3.61 20.82 -5.63
CA VAL A 266 -3.14 21.51 -6.84
C VAL A 266 -2.81 22.98 -6.53
N ALA A 267 -3.69 23.69 -5.84
CA ALA A 267 -3.49 25.11 -5.49
C ALA A 267 -2.26 25.33 -4.60
N GLU A 268 -1.91 24.36 -3.77
CA GLU A 268 -0.76 24.41 -2.86
C GLU A 268 0.55 23.87 -3.47
N ASN A 269 0.57 23.52 -4.76
CA ASN A 269 1.71 22.84 -5.40
C ASN A 269 2.18 21.62 -4.58
N ALA A 270 1.25 20.77 -4.16
CA ALA A 270 1.55 19.69 -3.25
C ALA A 270 2.42 18.60 -3.91
N ILE A 271 3.41 18.12 -3.17
CA ILE A 271 4.17 16.90 -3.49
C ILE A 271 4.08 15.91 -2.34
N MET A 272 4.32 14.63 -2.60
CA MET A 272 4.22 13.58 -1.59
C MET A 272 5.46 12.68 -1.55
N VAL A 273 5.96 12.45 -0.34
CA VAL A 273 6.91 11.39 0.00
C VAL A 273 6.20 10.35 0.87
N ASN A 274 5.91 9.19 0.29
CA ASN A 274 5.25 8.09 1.00
C ASN A 274 6.27 7.07 1.51
N PHE A 275 6.05 6.55 2.71
CA PHE A 275 6.83 5.45 3.27
C PHE A 275 5.95 4.20 3.37
N ASP A 276 6.51 3.08 2.96
CA ASP A 276 5.85 1.78 3.05
C ASP A 276 6.90 0.72 3.41
N SER A 277 6.65 -0.06 4.47
CA SER A 277 7.42 -1.26 4.78
C SER A 277 8.93 -1.01 4.87
N ILE A 278 9.37 -0.12 5.77
CA ILE A 278 10.79 0.17 6.00
C ILE A 278 11.32 -0.75 7.11
N ARG A 279 12.17 -1.71 6.74
CA ARG A 279 12.62 -2.76 7.66
C ARG A 279 14.13 -3.06 7.59
N LEU A 280 14.69 -3.17 6.39
CA LEU A 280 16.05 -3.66 6.13
C LEU A 280 16.91 -2.53 5.56
N VAL A 281 18.11 -2.33 6.12
CA VAL A 281 19.06 -1.30 5.68
C VAL A 281 19.46 -1.53 4.23
N ASP A 282 19.81 -2.76 3.89
CA ASP A 282 20.32 -3.11 2.57
C ASP A 282 19.24 -3.10 1.49
N GLU A 283 17.95 -3.10 1.85
CA GLU A 283 16.83 -3.06 0.91
C GLU A 283 16.13 -1.71 0.81
N LEU A 284 16.65 -0.68 1.50
CA LEU A 284 16.12 0.67 1.39
C LEU A 284 16.18 1.16 -0.06
N ALA A 285 15.05 1.57 -0.61
CA ALA A 285 14.92 1.87 -2.02
C ALA A 285 13.92 3.00 -2.31
N VAL A 286 14.25 3.82 -3.30
CA VAL A 286 13.31 4.74 -3.95
C VAL A 286 12.50 3.96 -4.99
N VAL A 287 11.19 4.00 -4.86
CA VAL A 287 10.26 3.37 -5.81
C VAL A 287 10.13 4.27 -7.04
N LYS A 288 10.37 3.70 -8.23
CA LYS A 288 10.23 4.45 -9.50
C LYS A 288 8.83 4.28 -10.12
N LYS A 289 8.27 3.08 -9.95
CA LYS A 289 7.07 2.63 -10.63
C LYS A 289 6.37 1.56 -9.81
N GLU A 290 5.06 1.54 -9.92
CA GLU A 290 4.15 0.64 -9.22
C GLU A 290 3.26 -0.13 -10.23
N ALA A 291 2.37 -0.98 -9.73
CA ALA A 291 1.51 -1.78 -10.60
C ALA A 291 0.56 -0.91 -11.43
N ALA A 292 0.06 -1.50 -12.52
CA ALA A 292 -0.73 -0.85 -13.56
C ALA A 292 -0.02 0.32 -14.28
N GLY A 293 1.30 0.41 -14.16
CA GLY A 293 2.09 1.37 -14.91
C GLY A 293 2.26 2.73 -14.22
N THR A 294 1.73 2.90 -13.01
CA THR A 294 1.78 4.18 -12.29
C THR A 294 3.23 4.53 -11.96
N ALA A 295 3.74 5.61 -12.55
CA ALA A 295 5.11 6.08 -12.32
C ALA A 295 5.10 7.25 -11.34
N HIS A 296 6.12 7.30 -10.48
CA HIS A 296 6.40 8.46 -9.64
C HIS A 296 7.02 9.59 -10.46
N HIS A 297 7.01 10.81 -9.91
CA HIS A 297 7.56 11.95 -10.61
C HIS A 297 9.08 11.78 -10.80
N PRO A 298 9.60 11.83 -12.04
CA PRO A 298 10.99 11.46 -12.32
C PRO A 298 12.00 12.37 -11.61
N VAL A 299 11.67 13.66 -11.44
CA VAL A 299 12.49 14.60 -10.67
C VAL A 299 12.54 14.21 -9.19
N LEU A 300 11.39 13.89 -8.58
CA LEU A 300 11.34 13.52 -7.15
C LEU A 300 12.13 12.23 -6.93
N VAL A 301 11.92 11.21 -7.77
CA VAL A 301 12.68 9.95 -7.74
C VAL A 301 14.19 10.19 -7.78
N ARG A 302 14.67 11.03 -8.71
CA ARG A 302 16.11 11.32 -8.88
C ARG A 302 16.66 12.14 -7.72
N GLU A 303 15.98 13.21 -7.32
CA GLU A 303 16.49 14.11 -6.29
C GLU A 303 16.41 13.50 -4.90
N THR A 304 15.39 12.69 -4.61
CA THR A 304 15.35 11.86 -3.39
C THR A 304 16.55 10.91 -3.37
N LYS A 305 16.81 10.16 -4.46
CA LYS A 305 18.00 9.29 -4.53
C LYS A 305 19.30 10.04 -4.31
N ARG A 306 19.43 11.24 -4.89
CA ARG A 306 20.60 12.10 -4.76
C ARG A 306 20.85 12.52 -3.31
N SER A 307 19.80 12.77 -2.53
CA SER A 307 19.93 13.06 -1.09
C SER A 307 20.53 11.88 -0.31
N PHE A 308 20.13 10.65 -0.61
CA PHE A 308 20.78 9.47 -0.02
C PHE A 308 22.26 9.35 -0.43
N GLU A 309 22.59 9.66 -1.70
CA GLU A 309 23.97 9.63 -2.21
C GLU A 309 24.86 10.70 -1.57
N ASN A 310 24.36 11.92 -1.39
CA ASN A 310 25.07 13.02 -0.72
C ASN A 310 25.47 12.64 0.73
N LEU A 311 24.60 11.89 1.41
CA LEU A 311 24.83 11.41 2.77
C LEU A 311 25.59 10.08 2.83
N GLN A 312 25.98 9.52 1.68
CA GLN A 312 26.63 8.21 1.57
C GLN A 312 25.79 7.08 2.20
N ILE A 313 24.47 7.21 2.19
CA ILE A 313 23.53 6.21 2.67
C ILE A 313 23.17 5.26 1.51
N PRO A 314 23.41 3.95 1.64
CA PRO A 314 22.98 2.98 0.63
C PRO A 314 21.47 3.06 0.40
N CYS A 315 21.10 3.31 -0.84
CA CYS A 315 19.70 3.33 -1.27
C CYS A 315 19.64 2.83 -2.71
N LYS A 316 18.70 1.94 -3.01
CA LYS A 316 18.49 1.35 -4.33
C LYS A 316 17.40 2.10 -5.09
N TYR A 317 17.24 1.77 -6.37
CA TYR A 317 15.98 2.00 -7.07
C TYR A 317 15.20 0.69 -7.12
N THR A 318 13.88 0.76 -6.98
CA THR A 318 13.01 -0.42 -7.10
C THR A 318 11.76 -0.15 -7.93
N THR A 319 11.00 -1.20 -8.20
CA THR A 319 9.70 -1.18 -8.86
C THR A 319 8.81 -2.21 -8.19
N VAL A 320 7.56 -1.82 -7.94
CA VAL A 320 6.55 -2.69 -7.33
C VAL A 320 5.65 -3.22 -8.46
N PRO A 321 5.84 -4.46 -8.94
CA PRO A 321 5.15 -4.94 -10.14
C PRO A 321 3.67 -5.27 -9.88
N ILE A 322 3.34 -5.64 -8.65
CA ILE A 322 1.99 -6.01 -8.18
C ILE A 322 1.80 -5.29 -6.86
N GLY A 323 0.69 -4.59 -6.68
CA GLY A 323 0.50 -3.72 -5.52
C GLY A 323 0.35 -2.25 -5.90
N GLY A 324 0.07 -1.44 -4.91
CA GLY A 324 0.09 0.01 -4.98
C GLY A 324 0.39 0.50 -3.57
N MET A 325 0.81 1.75 -3.46
CA MET A 325 1.07 2.43 -2.20
C MET A 325 0.10 3.60 -2.08
N ASP A 326 0.02 4.25 -0.92
CA ASP A 326 -0.86 5.41 -0.73
C ASP A 326 -0.53 6.60 -1.65
N SER A 327 0.63 6.62 -2.30
CA SER A 327 1.00 7.56 -3.34
C SER A 327 0.45 7.22 -4.74
N THR A 328 0.00 5.98 -5.00
CA THR A 328 -0.59 5.57 -6.29
C THR A 328 -1.80 6.43 -6.67
N PRO A 329 -2.79 6.70 -5.79
CA PRO A 329 -3.97 7.49 -6.13
C PRO A 329 -3.61 8.94 -6.46
N PHE A 330 -2.60 9.50 -5.79
CA PHE A 330 -2.07 10.84 -6.03
C PHE A 330 -1.38 10.93 -7.39
N ALA A 331 -0.45 9.99 -7.68
CA ALA A 331 0.25 9.94 -8.95
C ALA A 331 -0.72 9.79 -10.14
N ARG A 332 -1.77 8.98 -10.00
CA ARG A 332 -2.81 8.79 -11.04
C ARG A 332 -3.61 10.05 -11.33
N LYS A 333 -3.65 11.01 -10.39
CA LYS A 333 -4.30 12.32 -10.57
C LYS A 333 -3.31 13.43 -10.97
N GLY A 334 -2.05 13.08 -11.24
CA GLY A 334 -1.01 14.03 -11.62
C GLY A 334 -0.40 14.81 -10.46
N ILE A 335 -0.70 14.47 -9.20
CA ILE A 335 0.02 15.04 -8.05
C ILE A 335 1.41 14.39 -7.99
N PRO A 336 2.52 15.16 -8.00
CA PRO A 336 3.86 14.61 -7.97
C PRO A 336 4.14 13.82 -6.68
N THR A 337 4.53 12.56 -6.81
CA THR A 337 4.85 11.70 -5.67
C THR A 337 6.16 10.95 -5.85
N VAL A 338 6.71 10.48 -4.73
CA VAL A 338 7.77 9.48 -4.63
C VAL A 338 7.48 8.58 -3.43
N SER A 339 7.84 7.29 -3.50
CA SER A 339 7.72 6.37 -2.36
C SER A 339 9.05 5.77 -1.97
N MET A 340 9.17 5.41 -0.71
CA MET A 340 10.27 4.64 -0.13
C MET A 340 9.79 3.25 0.28
N LEU A 341 10.59 2.22 -0.01
CA LEU A 341 10.38 0.82 0.39
C LEU A 341 11.64 0.28 1.06
N GLY A 342 11.52 -0.63 2.04
CA GLY A 342 12.65 -1.19 2.75
C GLY A 342 12.52 -2.68 3.07
N ILE A 343 11.89 -3.44 2.17
CA ILE A 343 11.78 -4.91 2.23
C ILE A 343 12.19 -5.55 0.90
N THR A 344 12.52 -6.84 0.97
CA THR A 344 12.73 -7.69 -0.21
C THR A 344 11.41 -8.37 -0.63
N PRO A 345 11.19 -8.69 -1.92
CA PRO A 345 10.04 -9.49 -2.33
C PRO A 345 9.91 -10.86 -1.63
N LYS A 346 10.99 -11.35 -1.00
CA LYS A 346 11.06 -12.61 -0.26
C LYS A 346 10.91 -12.45 1.26
N ASP A 347 10.55 -11.26 1.73
CA ASP A 347 10.47 -10.96 3.16
C ASP A 347 9.53 -11.96 3.86
N PRO A 348 10.02 -12.74 4.86
CA PRO A 348 9.22 -13.77 5.49
C PRO A 348 8.23 -13.22 6.52
N TYR A 349 8.33 -11.94 6.90
CA TYR A 349 7.51 -11.36 7.96
C TYR A 349 6.37 -10.51 7.42
N TYR A 350 6.50 -9.97 6.22
CA TYR A 350 5.48 -9.17 5.54
C TYR A 350 4.09 -9.86 5.52
N HIS A 351 3.06 -9.16 6.00
CA HIS A 351 1.69 -9.67 6.21
C HIS A 351 1.54 -10.88 7.16
N THR A 352 2.50 -11.14 8.04
CA THR A 352 2.44 -12.24 9.01
C THR A 352 2.45 -11.75 10.45
N ARG A 353 2.06 -12.58 11.43
CA ARG A 353 2.18 -12.25 12.85
C ARG A 353 3.62 -11.95 13.32
N ASN A 354 4.62 -12.32 12.52
CA ASN A 354 6.02 -12.07 12.80
C ASN A 354 6.48 -10.68 12.30
N ASP A 355 5.59 -9.88 11.70
CA ASP A 355 5.83 -8.45 11.53
C ASP A 355 5.79 -7.75 12.89
N SER A 356 6.90 -7.82 13.61
CA SER A 356 7.10 -7.30 14.95
C SER A 356 8.31 -6.36 15.01
N VAL A 357 8.39 -5.57 16.08
CA VAL A 357 9.39 -4.51 16.25
C VAL A 357 10.81 -5.08 16.23
N GLU A 358 11.01 -6.25 16.80
CA GLU A 358 12.30 -6.93 16.92
C GLU A 358 12.90 -7.31 15.57
N ASN A 359 12.07 -7.40 14.53
CA ASN A 359 12.49 -7.78 13.19
C ASN A 359 12.83 -6.58 12.30
N ILE A 360 12.73 -5.35 12.81
CA ILE A 360 13.13 -4.13 12.11
C ILE A 360 14.58 -3.82 12.43
N GLU A 361 15.40 -3.55 11.41
CA GLU A 361 16.72 -2.96 11.62
C GLU A 361 16.55 -1.47 11.90
N PRO A 362 16.84 -0.98 13.12
CA PRO A 362 16.58 0.42 13.49
C PRO A 362 17.26 1.42 12.57
N LYS A 363 18.43 1.03 12.04
CA LYS A 363 19.21 1.82 11.12
C LYS A 363 18.50 2.07 9.79
N SER A 364 17.58 1.21 9.37
CA SER A 364 16.80 1.41 8.14
C SER A 364 15.85 2.62 8.27
N ILE A 365 15.18 2.75 9.42
CA ILE A 365 14.32 3.89 9.77
C ILE A 365 15.14 5.17 9.89
N GLU A 366 16.28 5.12 10.58
CA GLU A 366 17.18 6.27 10.70
C GLU A 366 17.69 6.74 9.33
N ASN A 367 18.14 5.82 8.48
CA ASN A 367 18.64 6.13 7.16
C ASN A 367 17.56 6.75 6.26
N ALA A 368 16.35 6.20 6.29
CA ALA A 368 15.21 6.75 5.57
C ALA A 368 14.87 8.17 6.05
N PHE A 369 14.84 8.38 7.37
CA PHE A 369 14.64 9.71 7.97
C PHE A 369 15.72 10.71 7.52
N GLU A 370 17.00 10.36 7.62
CA GLU A 370 18.11 11.24 7.27
C GLU A 370 18.10 11.62 5.78
N GLY A 371 17.89 10.63 4.89
CA GLY A 371 17.84 10.87 3.45
C GLY A 371 16.66 11.77 3.04
N ILE A 372 15.47 11.56 3.63
CA ILE A 372 14.32 12.41 3.33
C ILE A 372 14.42 13.78 3.99
N LYS A 373 15.02 13.88 5.18
CA LYS A 373 15.31 15.18 5.82
C LYS A 373 16.20 16.05 4.92
N ASP A 374 17.29 15.48 4.37
CA ASP A 374 18.13 16.21 3.40
C ASP A 374 17.34 16.63 2.16
N PHE A 375 16.52 15.72 1.61
CA PHE A 375 15.65 16.04 0.47
C PHE A 375 14.71 17.23 0.76
N ILE A 376 14.05 17.24 1.92
CA ILE A 376 13.14 18.32 2.34
C ILE A 376 13.89 19.66 2.47
N ILE A 377 15.09 19.66 3.06
CA ILE A 377 15.91 20.88 3.20
C ILE A 377 16.31 21.43 1.83
N ARG A 378 16.74 20.56 0.91
CA ARG A 378 17.12 20.96 -0.46
C ARG A 378 15.92 21.47 -1.25
N TRP A 379 14.75 20.84 -1.09
CA TRP A 379 13.50 21.30 -1.66
C TRP A 379 13.14 22.71 -1.17
N ASP A 380 13.19 22.94 0.14
CA ASP A 380 12.86 24.24 0.74
C ASP A 380 13.78 25.39 0.28
N ARG A 381 15.03 25.07 -0.01
CA ARG A 381 16.03 26.00 -0.58
C ARG A 381 15.86 26.27 -2.07
N GLY A 382 14.95 25.56 -2.76
CA GLY A 382 14.75 25.68 -4.20
C GLY A 382 15.83 25.00 -5.05
N GLU A 383 16.61 24.09 -4.47
CA GLU A 383 17.63 23.31 -5.19
C GLU A 383 17.01 22.17 -6.04
N VAL A 384 15.73 21.89 -5.82
CA VAL A 384 14.92 20.92 -6.56
C VAL A 384 13.72 21.65 -7.16
N ASN A 385 13.52 21.52 -8.47
CA ASN A 385 12.41 22.15 -9.20
C ASN A 385 11.76 21.11 -10.12
N LEU A 386 10.42 21.05 -10.13
CA LEU A 386 9.63 20.09 -10.91
C LEU A 386 9.58 20.41 -12.40
#